data_AF-A0A1B7NYZ3-F1
#
_entry.id   AF-A0A1B7NYZ3-F1
#
_cell.length_a   1.000
_cell.length_b   1.000
_cell.length_c   1.000
_cell.angle_alpha   90.00
_cell.angle_beta   90.00
_cell.angle_gamma   90.00
#
_symmetry.space_group_name_H-M   'P 1'
#
loop_
_entity.id
_entity.type
_entity.pdbx_description
1 polymer ?
#
loop_
_entity_poly.entity_id
_entity_poly.type
_entity_poly.pdbx_seq_one_letter_code
_entity_poly.pdbx_strand_id
1 'polypeptide(L)'
;MVDPKMNFSWEQALDRKKMGLTSAVMGTAKPHQPEKASQQRGSGRKRGPGWHTQRYVKRYEPPLDRPTGILINSVAVDTSTDGTATLPRITGTELVGSYNWHDRNSSTILVPGAPPKWTPLQGRVQLKEDAGDYFREPNAARWPKYPMEPAIRAIFDRNPEFDGKTIHIVTCAGIMGSLFKFASSAAWDFQCFAHLVGDTVFLVRKERTPKELIQGVYGYGHTFPEAFTSWDKSVKGSSTNQRIIRYQFGGFTFLVRFEADGYLGDMIGPEVQLHKQKMPSNQKGASDLDILTQETESVTIEKTMAGNTEPLQLRHAGYAVPQAAIFDLKTRVSRREIQMSENLPRLWARQIPNFVVAYHDRGVFNSSHIQIKAVKQNIDVWEMENETVLQRLVKVFESLVKGVKESKAKNLLVHRAKDGMLELWDTKESRQSALPVALMAKWKGYEEEVDSGDDNGDDDGYLLF
;
A
#
# COMPACT_ATOMS: atom_id res chain seq x y z
N MET A 1 23.14 -28.35 0.71
CA MET A 1 23.92 -27.10 0.80
C MET A 1 23.85 -26.44 -0.56
N VAL A 2 23.16 -25.30 -0.66
CA VAL A 2 23.06 -24.51 -1.89
C VAL A 2 23.82 -23.21 -1.61
N ASP A 3 24.73 -22.90 -2.53
CA ASP A 3 25.67 -21.77 -2.48
C ASP A 3 24.95 -20.41 -2.31
N PRO A 4 25.31 -19.57 -1.32
CA PRO A 4 24.63 -18.29 -1.06
C PRO A 4 25.06 -17.14 -1.97
N LYS A 5 25.82 -17.37 -3.04
CA LYS A 5 26.13 -16.35 -4.05
C LYS A 5 25.73 -16.82 -5.44
N MET A 6 24.47 -16.60 -5.83
CA MET A 6 24.19 -16.44 -7.26
C MET A 6 24.93 -15.17 -7.73
N ASN A 7 26.13 -15.35 -8.30
CA ASN A 7 26.81 -14.32 -9.05
C ASN A 7 25.88 -13.86 -10.17
N PHE A 8 25.30 -12.70 -9.98
CA PHE A 8 24.38 -12.07 -10.90
C PHE A 8 25.13 -11.62 -12.17
N SER A 9 24.67 -12.03 -13.35
CA SER A 9 25.22 -11.60 -14.63
C SER A 9 24.27 -10.63 -15.34
N TRP A 10 24.73 -9.40 -15.56
CA TRP A 10 24.02 -8.41 -16.38
C TRP A 10 23.84 -8.87 -17.83
N GLU A 11 24.78 -9.65 -18.36
CA GLU A 11 24.71 -10.21 -19.71
C GLU A 11 23.54 -11.18 -19.84
N GLN A 12 23.33 -12.05 -18.86
CA GLN A 12 22.19 -12.97 -18.85
C GLN A 12 20.84 -12.25 -18.76
N ALA A 13 20.75 -11.13 -18.03
CA ALA A 13 19.53 -10.32 -17.97
C ALA A 13 19.25 -9.62 -19.31
N LEU A 14 20.29 -9.08 -19.96
CA LEU A 14 20.20 -8.49 -21.29
C LEU A 14 19.78 -9.52 -22.36
N ASP A 15 20.28 -10.75 -22.27
CA ASP A 15 19.89 -11.82 -23.19
C ASP A 15 18.45 -12.29 -22.97
N ARG A 16 17.98 -12.39 -21.71
CA ARG A 16 16.54 -12.64 -21.44
C ARG A 16 15.64 -11.54 -21.99
N LYS A 17 16.06 -10.27 -21.88
CA LYS A 17 15.37 -9.13 -22.51
C LYS A 17 15.32 -9.29 -24.03
N LYS A 18 16.45 -9.60 -24.69
CA LYS A 18 16.51 -9.82 -26.15
C LYS A 18 15.61 -10.96 -26.62
N MET A 19 15.45 -12.01 -25.80
CA MET A 19 14.58 -13.15 -26.09
C MET A 19 13.09 -12.89 -25.83
N GLY A 20 12.70 -11.69 -25.39
CA GLY A 20 11.29 -11.36 -25.11
C GLY A 20 10.69 -12.13 -23.93
N LEU A 21 11.52 -12.75 -23.08
CA LEU A 21 11.10 -13.43 -21.86
C LEU A 21 10.70 -12.38 -20.82
N THR A 22 9.46 -11.90 -20.91
CA THR A 22 8.90 -11.01 -19.90
C THR A 22 8.51 -11.82 -18.67
N SER A 23 8.91 -11.36 -17.48
CA SER A 23 8.44 -11.92 -16.20
C SER A 23 7.02 -11.45 -15.84
N ALA A 24 6.36 -10.76 -16.77
CA ALA A 24 4.99 -10.28 -16.68
C ALA A 24 4.00 -11.46 -16.60
N VAL A 25 3.68 -11.84 -15.37
CA VAL A 25 2.55 -12.68 -14.98
C VAL A 25 2.52 -14.03 -15.72
N MET A 26 3.43 -14.95 -15.35
CA MET A 26 3.21 -16.40 -15.50
C MET A 26 2.10 -16.91 -14.55
N GLY A 27 1.01 -16.16 -14.41
CA GLY A 27 -0.26 -16.64 -13.88
C GLY A 27 -1.03 -17.28 -15.02
N THR A 28 -0.61 -18.46 -15.47
CA THR A 28 -1.52 -19.30 -16.27
C THR A 28 -2.69 -19.66 -15.37
N ALA A 29 -3.84 -19.03 -15.62
CA ALA A 29 -5.12 -19.56 -15.20
C ALA A 29 -5.31 -20.88 -15.95
N LYS A 30 -4.81 -21.99 -15.41
CA LYS A 30 -5.28 -23.31 -15.81
C LYS A 30 -6.65 -23.51 -15.16
N PRO A 31 -7.75 -23.60 -15.93
CA PRO A 31 -9.01 -24.06 -15.36
C PRO A 31 -8.79 -25.50 -14.90
N HIS A 32 -8.89 -25.74 -13.60
CA HIS A 32 -8.96 -27.10 -13.07
C HIS A 32 -10.28 -27.70 -13.58
N GLN A 33 -10.22 -28.50 -14.64
CA GLN A 33 -11.25 -29.48 -14.94
C GLN A 33 -11.20 -30.55 -13.83
N PRO A 34 -12.32 -30.86 -13.16
CA PRO A 34 -12.37 -31.99 -12.25
C PRO A 34 -12.33 -33.27 -13.10
N GLU A 35 -11.20 -33.99 -13.08
CA GLU A 35 -11.16 -35.36 -13.56
C GLU A 35 -12.15 -36.20 -12.75
N LYS A 36 -13.05 -36.88 -13.47
CA LYS A 36 -13.96 -37.88 -12.92
C LYS A 36 -13.13 -39.04 -12.38
N ALA A 37 -12.91 -39.08 -11.07
CA ALA A 37 -12.37 -40.26 -10.40
C ALA A 37 -13.47 -41.34 -10.36
N SER A 38 -13.24 -42.42 -11.11
CA SER A 38 -14.00 -43.66 -11.04
C SER A 38 -13.94 -44.26 -9.64
N GLN A 39 -15.10 -44.70 -9.15
CA GLN A 39 -15.22 -45.44 -7.89
C GLN A 39 -14.53 -46.80 -8.03
N GLN A 40 -13.44 -47.00 -7.29
CA GLN A 40 -13.01 -48.34 -6.88
C GLN A 40 -13.15 -48.47 -5.37
N ARG A 41 -14.01 -49.41 -4.97
CA ARG A 41 -14.23 -49.86 -3.59
C ARG A 41 -12.94 -50.48 -3.05
N GLY A 42 -12.44 -49.95 -1.94
CA GLY A 42 -11.32 -50.50 -1.19
C GLY A 42 -11.49 -50.18 0.30
N SER A 43 -11.29 -51.19 1.13
CA SER A 43 -11.79 -51.35 2.49
C SER A 43 -11.06 -50.57 3.59
N GLY A 44 -11.85 -50.21 4.61
CA GLY A 44 -11.56 -49.85 6.00
C GLY A 44 -10.12 -49.69 6.50
N ARG A 45 -9.79 -48.45 6.93
CA ARG A 45 -8.92 -48.21 8.09
C ARG A 45 -9.38 -46.95 8.84
N LYS A 46 -9.73 -47.12 10.12
CA LYS A 46 -10.15 -46.08 11.06
C LYS A 46 -9.09 -44.95 11.11
N ARG A 47 -9.49 -43.72 10.79
CA ARG A 47 -8.71 -42.50 11.07
C ARG A 47 -9.36 -41.78 12.23
N GLY A 48 -8.56 -41.46 13.26
CA GLY A 48 -8.95 -40.63 14.40
C GLY A 48 -9.34 -39.21 13.97
N PRO A 49 -9.79 -38.36 14.92
CA PRO A 49 -10.43 -37.08 14.61
C PRO A 49 -9.45 -36.16 13.88
N GLY A 50 -9.66 -36.01 12.58
CA GLY A 50 -8.89 -35.14 11.72
C GLY A 50 -9.24 -33.69 12.03
N TRP A 51 -8.27 -32.93 12.51
CA TRP A 51 -8.38 -31.48 12.62
C TRP A 51 -8.58 -30.91 11.22
N HIS A 52 -9.77 -30.37 10.97
CA HIS A 52 -10.12 -29.71 9.72
C HIS A 52 -9.21 -28.49 9.54
N THR A 53 -8.16 -28.59 8.73
CA THR A 53 -7.58 -27.40 8.10
C THR A 53 -8.68 -26.79 7.25
N GLN A 54 -9.25 -25.66 7.68
CA GLN A 54 -10.17 -24.89 6.86
C GLN A 54 -9.45 -24.57 5.54
N ARG A 55 -9.87 -25.25 4.47
CA ARG A 55 -9.42 -24.93 3.12
C ARG A 55 -9.93 -23.54 2.82
N TYR A 56 -9.03 -22.65 2.38
CA TYR A 56 -9.38 -21.35 1.82
C TYR A 56 -10.57 -21.49 0.87
N VAL A 57 -11.71 -20.98 1.30
CA VAL A 57 -12.81 -20.65 0.38
C VAL A 57 -12.60 -19.18 0.09
N LYS A 58 -12.06 -18.84 -1.09
CA LYS A 58 -12.13 -17.47 -1.60
C LYS A 58 -13.61 -17.11 -1.63
N ARG A 59 -14.10 -16.36 -0.63
CA ARG A 59 -15.48 -15.90 -0.65
C ARG A 59 -15.67 -15.13 -1.94
N TYR A 60 -16.76 -15.44 -2.64
CA TYR A 60 -17.13 -14.76 -3.87
C TYR A 60 -17.31 -13.28 -3.57
N GLU A 61 -16.35 -12.46 -4.00
CA GLU A 61 -16.56 -11.02 -4.05
C GLU A 61 -17.41 -10.76 -5.31
N PRO A 62 -18.58 -10.12 -5.17
CA PRO A 62 -19.36 -9.74 -6.35
C PRO A 62 -18.51 -8.83 -7.25
N PRO A 63 -18.68 -8.86 -8.58
CA PRO A 63 -18.03 -7.90 -9.46
C PRO A 63 -18.27 -6.45 -9.00
N LEU A 64 -17.37 -5.53 -9.39
CA LEU A 64 -17.65 -4.12 -9.17
C LEU A 64 -18.89 -3.72 -9.98
N ASP A 65 -19.79 -2.97 -9.35
CA ASP A 65 -20.96 -2.43 -10.03
C ASP A 65 -20.51 -1.48 -11.13
N ARG A 66 -21.26 -1.49 -12.25
CA ARG A 66 -21.03 -0.53 -13.31
C ARG A 66 -21.28 0.89 -12.77
N PRO A 67 -20.40 1.86 -13.04
CA PRO A 67 -20.62 3.23 -12.64
C PRO A 67 -21.96 3.79 -13.15
N THR A 68 -22.64 4.58 -12.32
CA THR A 68 -23.79 5.38 -12.72
C THR A 68 -23.33 6.82 -12.97
N GLY A 69 -23.35 7.26 -14.22
CA GLY A 69 -22.84 8.56 -14.63
C GLY A 69 -22.62 8.65 -16.13
N ILE A 70 -21.83 9.63 -16.56
CA ILE A 70 -21.50 9.85 -17.98
C ILE A 70 -20.11 9.27 -18.25
N LEU A 71 -19.99 8.34 -19.19
CA LEU A 71 -18.71 7.87 -19.69
C LEU A 71 -18.03 8.99 -20.49
N ILE A 72 -16.88 9.46 -20.02
CA ILE A 72 -16.13 10.55 -20.64
C ILE A 72 -15.10 10.01 -21.63
N ASN A 73 -14.40 8.93 -21.28
CA ASN A 73 -13.37 8.35 -22.12
C ASN A 73 -13.13 6.87 -21.77
N SER A 74 -12.57 6.12 -22.72
CA SER A 74 -12.11 4.75 -22.52
C SER A 74 -10.69 4.60 -23.04
N VAL A 75 -9.80 4.07 -22.20
CA VAL A 75 -8.39 3.87 -22.49
C VAL A 75 -8.16 2.38 -22.73
N ALA A 76 -7.61 2.05 -23.90
CA ALA A 76 -7.12 0.72 -24.22
C ALA A 76 -5.63 0.60 -23.89
N VAL A 77 -5.15 -0.64 -23.72
CA VAL A 77 -3.71 -0.89 -23.63
C VAL A 77 -3.09 -0.66 -25.01
N ASP A 78 -2.34 0.42 -25.17
CA ASP A 78 -1.58 0.67 -26.40
C ASP A 78 -0.31 -0.19 -26.42
N THR A 79 -0.24 -1.14 -27.36
CA THR A 79 0.91 -2.03 -27.55
C THR A 79 1.87 -1.56 -28.64
N SER A 80 1.63 -0.39 -29.25
CA SER A 80 2.52 0.17 -30.27
C SER A 80 3.90 0.47 -29.68
N THR A 81 4.93 0.28 -30.50
CA THR A 81 6.34 0.52 -30.15
C THR A 81 6.78 1.94 -30.41
N ASP A 82 5.84 2.85 -30.69
CA ASP A 82 6.14 4.27 -30.92
C ASP A 82 6.89 4.80 -29.70
N GLY A 83 8.17 5.11 -29.92
CA GLY A 83 9.13 5.33 -28.87
C GLY A 83 8.78 6.56 -28.06
N THR A 84 8.50 6.38 -26.77
CA THR A 84 8.64 7.48 -25.82
C THR A 84 10.13 7.83 -25.73
N ALA A 85 10.47 9.12 -25.84
CA ALA A 85 11.88 9.56 -25.80
C ALA A 85 12.57 9.22 -24.46
N THR A 86 11.79 8.95 -23.41
CA THR A 86 12.27 8.65 -22.05
C THR A 86 12.16 7.17 -21.73
N LEU A 87 13.24 6.59 -21.20
CA LEU A 87 13.24 5.23 -20.67
C LEU A 87 12.24 5.10 -19.49
N PRO A 88 11.43 4.02 -19.42
CA PRO A 88 10.45 3.82 -18.35
C PRO A 88 11.13 3.25 -17.10
N ARG A 89 11.99 4.06 -16.48
CA ARG A 89 12.77 3.71 -15.29
C ARG A 89 12.38 4.63 -14.13
N ILE A 90 12.32 4.08 -12.93
CA ILE A 90 12.20 4.86 -11.70
C ILE A 90 13.57 5.44 -11.35
N THR A 91 13.64 6.77 -11.22
CA THR A 91 14.86 7.48 -10.82
C THR A 91 14.55 8.58 -9.81
N GLY A 92 15.59 9.09 -9.13
CA GLY A 92 15.44 10.23 -8.21
C GLY A 92 14.54 9.94 -7.01
N THR A 93 14.56 8.71 -6.49
CA THR A 93 13.72 8.32 -5.35
C THR A 93 14.12 9.05 -4.08
N GLU A 94 13.16 9.73 -3.47
CA GLU A 94 13.34 10.53 -2.26
C GLU A 94 12.17 10.27 -1.29
N LEU A 95 12.46 10.06 0.00
CA LEU A 95 11.41 10.12 1.02
C LEU A 95 11.07 11.58 1.25
N VAL A 96 9.81 11.98 1.05
CA VAL A 96 9.35 13.38 1.24
C VAL A 96 8.37 13.55 2.39
N GLY A 97 7.84 12.45 2.93
CA GLY A 97 6.98 12.49 4.12
C GLY A 97 6.72 11.10 4.68
N SER A 98 6.32 11.03 5.94
CA SER A 98 5.83 9.80 6.57
C SER A 98 4.94 10.14 7.75
N TYR A 99 4.10 9.19 8.16
CA TYR A 99 3.27 9.31 9.35
C TYR A 99 2.86 7.94 9.88
N ASN A 100 2.49 7.87 11.16
CA ASN A 100 1.73 6.76 11.70
C ASN A 100 0.26 7.14 11.88
N TRP A 101 -0.63 6.18 11.77
CA TRP A 101 -1.94 6.28 12.41
C TRP A 101 -1.81 5.91 13.87
N HIS A 102 -2.18 6.83 14.76
CA HIS A 102 -2.15 6.64 16.20
C HIS A 102 -3.56 6.58 16.75
N ASP A 103 -3.79 5.66 17.68
CA ASP A 103 -5.10 5.37 18.25
C ASP A 103 -6.13 4.91 17.19
N ARG A 104 -7.02 3.98 17.55
CA ARG A 104 -8.06 3.47 16.64
C ARG A 104 -9.33 4.32 16.68
N ASN A 105 -9.50 5.11 17.73
CA ASN A 105 -10.74 5.82 18.05
C ASN A 105 -10.74 7.29 17.62
N SER A 106 -9.57 7.85 17.28
CA SER A 106 -9.43 9.21 16.78
C SER A 106 -8.74 9.23 15.41
N SER A 107 -9.09 10.20 14.57
CA SER A 107 -8.39 10.45 13.30
C SER A 107 -7.10 11.23 13.60
N THR A 108 -6.16 10.59 14.30
CA THR A 108 -4.88 11.19 14.73
C THR A 108 -3.72 10.57 13.97
N ILE A 109 -2.85 11.43 13.41
CA ILE A 109 -1.58 11.02 12.83
C ILE A 109 -0.39 11.52 13.63
N LEU A 110 0.66 10.71 13.67
CA LEU A 110 1.97 11.09 14.21
C LEU A 110 2.93 11.38 13.07
N VAL A 111 3.54 12.56 13.07
CA VAL A 111 4.50 13.00 12.05
C VAL A 111 5.89 13.27 12.67
N PRO A 112 7.00 12.87 12.02
CA PRO A 112 7.04 12.00 10.84
C PRO A 112 6.63 10.55 11.15
N GLY A 113 6.38 10.23 12.42
CA GLY A 113 6.17 8.87 12.89
C GLY A 113 7.46 8.04 12.82
N ALA A 114 7.36 6.74 13.08
CA ALA A 114 8.39 5.76 12.80
C ALA A 114 7.75 4.39 12.52
N PRO A 115 8.17 3.65 11.48
CA PRO A 115 7.80 2.25 11.31
C PRO A 115 8.32 1.38 12.46
N PRO A 116 7.74 0.20 12.72
CA PRO A 116 8.21 -0.66 13.80
C PRO A 116 9.59 -1.22 13.45
N LYS A 117 10.46 -1.30 14.45
CA LYS A 117 11.83 -1.81 14.31
C LYS A 117 11.81 -3.32 14.20
N TRP A 118 12.59 -3.91 13.29
CA TRP A 118 12.86 -5.35 13.28
C TRP A 118 13.48 -5.78 14.61
N THR A 119 12.77 -6.63 15.35
CA THR A 119 13.17 -7.15 16.67
C THR A 119 12.78 -8.63 16.73
N PRO A 120 13.50 -9.49 15.99
CA PRO A 120 13.08 -10.87 15.83
C PRO A 120 13.18 -11.64 17.14
N LEU A 121 12.15 -12.44 17.42
CA LEU A 121 12.18 -13.41 18.51
C LEU A 121 13.22 -14.49 18.22
N GLN A 122 13.91 -14.93 19.27
CA GLN A 122 14.94 -15.96 19.17
C GLN A 122 14.34 -17.37 19.22
N GLY A 123 14.96 -18.30 18.50
CA GLY A 123 14.61 -19.71 18.53
C GLY A 123 13.34 -20.04 17.75
N ARG A 124 12.53 -20.93 18.34
CA ARG A 124 11.31 -21.49 17.74
C ARG A 124 10.09 -20.93 18.46
N VAL A 125 9.23 -20.24 17.72
CA VAL A 125 8.03 -19.58 18.27
C VAL A 125 6.79 -20.07 17.53
N GLN A 126 5.77 -20.48 18.27
CA GLN A 126 4.44 -20.75 17.72
C GLN A 126 3.61 -19.47 17.84
N LEU A 127 3.15 -18.95 16.71
CA LEU A 127 2.21 -17.83 16.69
C LEU A 127 0.76 -18.33 16.64
N LYS A 128 -0.15 -17.50 17.16
CA LYS A 128 -1.59 -17.63 16.92
C LYS A 128 -1.85 -17.27 15.45
N GLU A 129 -2.75 -18.00 14.81
CA GLU A 129 -3.18 -17.66 13.46
C GLU A 129 -3.95 -16.33 13.47
N ASP A 130 -3.77 -15.55 12.41
CA ASP A 130 -4.57 -14.36 12.15
C ASP A 130 -6.05 -14.76 12.19
N ALA A 131 -6.84 -13.93 12.86
CA ALA A 131 -8.29 -14.11 12.95
C ALA A 131 -8.97 -12.76 12.84
N GLY A 132 -10.13 -12.74 12.19
CA GLY A 132 -11.00 -11.58 12.09
C GLY A 132 -10.96 -10.89 10.73
N ASP A 133 -11.53 -9.68 10.72
CA ASP A 133 -11.75 -8.89 9.53
C ASP A 133 -10.85 -7.64 9.55
N TYR A 134 -10.28 -7.29 8.40
CA TYR A 134 -9.31 -6.21 8.28
C TYR A 134 -9.78 -5.17 7.27
N PHE A 135 -9.58 -3.89 7.53
CA PHE A 135 -9.88 -2.87 6.53
C PHE A 135 -9.04 -3.06 5.28
N ARG A 136 -9.70 -3.03 4.11
CA ARG A 136 -9.03 -3.14 2.81
C ARG A 136 -8.17 -1.90 2.49
N GLU A 137 -8.57 -0.74 2.98
CA GLU A 137 -7.84 0.53 2.89
C GLU A 137 -7.93 1.28 4.23
N PRO A 138 -6.97 1.08 5.16
CA PRO A 138 -7.03 1.66 6.50
C PRO A 138 -7.14 3.19 6.52
N ASN A 139 -6.55 3.88 5.53
CA ASN A 139 -6.62 5.35 5.47
C ASN A 139 -8.03 5.85 5.14
N ALA A 140 -8.70 5.21 4.18
CA ALA A 140 -10.07 5.55 3.84
C ALA A 140 -11.05 5.14 4.96
N ALA A 141 -10.76 4.06 5.69
CA ALA A 141 -11.57 3.65 6.83
C ALA A 141 -11.47 4.65 8.00
N ARG A 142 -10.28 5.22 8.24
CA ARG A 142 -9.98 6.15 9.34
C ARG A 142 -10.30 7.61 9.02
N TRP A 143 -10.18 7.99 7.75
CA TRP A 143 -10.45 9.34 7.28
C TRP A 143 -11.11 9.31 5.89
N PRO A 144 -12.40 8.91 5.82
CA PRO A 144 -13.09 8.69 4.56
C PRO A 144 -13.32 9.98 3.76
N LYS A 145 -13.41 11.13 4.44
CA LYS A 145 -13.68 12.42 3.80
C LYS A 145 -12.54 12.83 2.86
N TYR A 146 -11.28 12.66 3.29
CA TYR A 146 -10.10 13.02 2.50
C TYR A 146 -8.95 12.02 2.67
N PRO A 147 -9.00 10.81 2.07
CA PRO A 147 -8.05 9.73 2.35
C PRO A 147 -6.57 10.04 2.05
N MET A 148 -6.29 11.10 1.29
CA MET A 148 -4.95 11.58 0.96
C MET A 148 -4.48 12.77 1.81
N GLU A 149 -5.37 13.43 2.56
CA GLU A 149 -5.02 14.57 3.42
C GLU A 149 -3.89 14.25 4.41
N PRO A 150 -3.88 13.10 5.12
CA PRO A 150 -2.77 12.75 6.02
C PRO A 150 -1.40 12.74 5.33
N ALA A 151 -1.35 12.24 4.09
CA ALA A 151 -0.11 12.18 3.33
C ALA A 151 0.38 13.57 2.94
N ILE A 152 -0.52 14.45 2.51
CA ILE A 152 -0.15 15.80 2.08
C ILE A 152 0.21 16.68 3.28
N ARG A 153 -0.49 16.57 4.42
CA ARG A 153 -0.09 17.24 5.66
C ARG A 153 1.30 16.81 6.13
N ALA A 154 1.62 15.52 6.07
CA ALA A 154 2.94 15.03 6.45
C ALA A 154 4.08 15.54 5.54
N ILE A 155 3.79 15.83 4.26
CA ILE A 155 4.77 16.44 3.34
C ILE A 155 5.03 17.89 3.73
N PHE A 156 3.96 18.69 3.91
CA PHE A 156 4.10 20.09 4.29
C PHE A 156 4.65 20.30 5.70
N ASP A 157 4.38 19.39 6.63
CA ASP A 157 4.99 19.42 7.96
C ASP A 157 6.52 19.24 7.87
N ARG A 158 6.97 18.32 7.01
CA ARG A 158 8.39 18.07 6.79
C ARG A 158 9.08 19.16 5.98
N ASN A 159 8.39 19.70 4.98
CA ASN A 159 8.88 20.80 4.15
C ASN A 159 7.73 21.79 3.88
N PRO A 160 7.62 22.87 4.68
CA PRO A 160 6.59 23.89 4.50
C PRO A 160 6.59 24.52 3.09
N GLU A 161 7.77 24.62 2.47
CA GLU A 161 8.01 25.19 1.15
C GLU A 161 7.89 24.15 0.01
N PHE A 162 7.27 23.01 0.27
CA PHE A 162 7.12 21.97 -0.75
C PHE A 162 6.29 22.47 -1.95
N ASP A 163 6.89 22.50 -3.13
CA ASP A 163 6.19 22.93 -4.35
C ASP A 163 5.39 21.77 -4.99
N GLY A 164 4.09 21.74 -4.66
CA GLY A 164 3.13 20.78 -5.21
C GLY A 164 2.99 20.86 -6.73
N LYS A 165 3.31 21.99 -7.37
CA LYS A 165 3.19 22.18 -8.84
C LYS A 165 4.21 21.36 -9.62
N THR A 166 5.30 20.95 -8.97
CA THR A 166 6.31 20.06 -9.60
C THR A 166 5.84 18.61 -9.73
N ILE A 167 4.74 18.26 -9.08
CA ILE A 167 4.22 16.89 -9.03
C ILE A 167 3.13 16.72 -10.09
N HIS A 168 3.29 15.69 -10.91
CA HIS A 168 2.33 15.38 -11.97
C HIS A 168 1.23 14.45 -11.46
N ILE A 169 1.60 13.42 -10.69
CA ILE A 169 0.68 12.38 -10.22
C ILE A 169 0.92 12.10 -8.74
N VAL A 170 -0.13 12.15 -7.94
CA VAL A 170 -0.15 11.64 -6.55
C VAL A 170 -0.96 10.37 -6.52
N THR A 171 -0.41 9.28 -5.97
CA THR A 171 -1.09 7.98 -5.95
C THR A 171 -0.67 7.14 -4.75
N CYS A 172 -1.22 5.94 -4.63
CA CYS A 172 -0.71 4.91 -3.73
C CYS A 172 -0.11 3.74 -4.52
N ALA A 173 0.82 3.01 -3.89
CA ALA A 173 1.47 1.87 -4.52
C ALA A 173 0.48 0.76 -4.94
N GLY A 174 -0.70 0.68 -4.31
CA GLY A 174 -1.77 -0.22 -4.69
C GLY A 174 -2.35 0.10 -6.08
N ILE A 175 -2.64 1.38 -6.35
CA ILE A 175 -3.14 1.82 -7.66
C ILE A 175 -2.06 1.67 -8.72
N MET A 176 -0.79 1.98 -8.40
CA MET A 176 0.34 1.70 -9.29
C MET A 176 0.37 0.22 -9.71
N GLY A 177 0.18 -0.70 -8.75
CA GLY A 177 0.09 -2.13 -9.04
C GLY A 177 -1.13 -2.52 -9.89
N SER A 178 -2.30 -1.90 -9.67
CA SER A 178 -3.51 -2.14 -10.48
C SER A 178 -3.34 -1.66 -11.92
N LEU A 179 -2.73 -0.49 -12.12
CA LEU A 179 -2.46 0.05 -13.46
C LEU A 179 -1.36 -0.75 -14.17
N PHE A 180 -0.33 -1.21 -13.44
CA PHE A 180 0.66 -2.14 -13.98
C PHE A 180 0.01 -3.45 -14.48
N LYS A 181 -0.92 -4.03 -13.70
CA LYS A 181 -1.71 -5.20 -14.16
C LYS A 181 -2.50 -4.89 -15.42
N PHE A 182 -3.10 -3.71 -15.53
CA PHE A 182 -3.79 -3.27 -16.75
C PHE A 182 -2.85 -3.18 -17.94
N ALA A 183 -1.71 -2.51 -17.80
CA ALA A 183 -0.67 -2.43 -18.84
C ALA A 183 -0.09 -3.81 -19.24
N SER A 184 -0.17 -4.78 -18.32
CA SER A 184 0.21 -6.19 -18.55
C SER A 184 -0.90 -7.03 -19.17
N SER A 185 -2.05 -6.43 -19.50
CA SER A 185 -3.27 -7.13 -19.98
C SER A 185 -3.80 -8.20 -19.01
N ALA A 186 -3.45 -8.13 -17.72
CA ALA A 186 -3.96 -9.05 -16.72
C ALA A 186 -5.41 -8.70 -16.36
N ALA A 187 -6.27 -9.72 -16.31
CA ALA A 187 -7.67 -9.56 -15.92
C ALA A 187 -7.78 -9.24 -14.43
N TRP A 188 -8.31 -8.06 -14.10
CA TRP A 188 -8.47 -7.62 -12.72
C TRP A 188 -9.46 -6.45 -12.62
N ASP A 189 -10.37 -6.51 -11.65
CA ASP A 189 -11.32 -5.43 -11.33
C ASP A 189 -10.65 -4.38 -10.44
N PHE A 190 -10.72 -3.11 -10.82
CA PHE A 190 -10.38 -2.03 -9.88
C PHE A 190 -11.08 -0.74 -10.23
N GLN A 191 -11.15 0.13 -9.23
CA GLN A 191 -11.63 1.49 -9.40
C GLN A 191 -10.84 2.44 -8.51
N CYS A 192 -10.68 3.67 -8.96
CA CYS A 192 -10.11 4.76 -8.19
C CYS A 192 -10.70 6.07 -8.68
N PHE A 193 -10.66 7.10 -7.86
CA PHE A 193 -10.93 8.45 -8.32
C PHE A 193 -9.67 9.06 -8.92
N ALA A 194 -9.83 9.85 -9.96
CA ALA A 194 -8.81 10.72 -10.53
C ALA A 194 -9.27 12.17 -10.39
N HIS A 195 -8.69 12.89 -9.41
CA HIS A 195 -9.05 14.27 -9.11
C HIS A 195 -7.95 15.21 -9.55
N LEU A 196 -8.31 16.29 -10.24
CA LEU A 196 -7.35 17.31 -10.65
C LEU A 196 -7.26 18.42 -9.60
N VAL A 197 -6.08 18.59 -9.00
CA VAL A 197 -5.79 19.67 -8.05
C VAL A 197 -4.66 20.53 -8.63
N GLY A 198 -5.01 21.72 -9.12
CA GLY A 198 -4.07 22.51 -9.91
C GLY A 198 -3.79 21.77 -11.23
N ASP A 199 -2.52 21.44 -11.47
CA ASP A 199 -2.09 20.64 -12.62
C ASP A 199 -1.79 19.16 -12.27
N THR A 200 -1.93 18.79 -11.00
CA THR A 200 -1.59 17.47 -10.46
C THR A 200 -2.81 16.55 -10.46
N VAL A 201 -2.66 15.32 -10.95
CA VAL A 201 -3.70 14.29 -10.88
C VAL A 201 -3.53 13.44 -9.62
N PHE A 202 -4.52 13.47 -8.74
CA PHE A 202 -4.60 12.65 -7.54
C PHE A 202 -5.41 11.39 -7.84
N LEU A 203 -4.74 10.24 -7.83
CA LEU A 203 -5.35 8.92 -7.93
C LEU A 203 -5.65 8.40 -6.51
N VAL A 204 -6.93 8.45 -6.12
CA VAL A 204 -7.40 8.08 -4.78
C VAL A 204 -8.17 6.76 -4.85
N ARG A 205 -7.80 5.81 -4.00
CA ARG A 205 -8.39 4.47 -4.03
C ARG A 205 -9.88 4.52 -3.68
N LYS A 206 -10.71 3.83 -4.45
CA LYS A 206 -12.16 3.76 -4.26
C LYS A 206 -12.56 2.30 -4.02
N GLU A 207 -12.91 1.98 -2.79
CA GLU A 207 -13.48 0.67 -2.44
C GLU A 207 -15.01 0.70 -2.56
N ARG A 208 -15.71 -0.43 -2.42
CA ARG A 208 -17.18 -0.43 -2.45
C ARG A 208 -17.76 0.43 -1.34
N THR A 209 -17.11 0.39 -0.19
CA THR A 209 -17.35 1.34 0.91
C THR A 209 -16.00 1.72 1.53
N PRO A 210 -15.87 2.89 2.17
CA PRO A 210 -14.64 3.25 2.88
C PRO A 210 -14.25 2.27 3.98
N LYS A 211 -15.22 1.53 4.52
CA LYS A 211 -15.06 0.53 5.58
C LYS A 211 -15.05 -0.91 5.04
N GLU A 212 -14.81 -1.10 3.75
CA GLU A 212 -14.76 -2.44 3.16
C GLU A 212 -13.72 -3.31 3.88
N LEU A 213 -14.16 -4.50 4.29
CA LEU A 213 -13.36 -5.46 5.03
C LEU A 213 -12.88 -6.60 4.13
N ILE A 214 -11.65 -7.01 4.36
CA ILE A 214 -11.16 -8.34 4.00
C ILE A 214 -11.61 -9.26 5.13
N GLN A 215 -12.61 -10.10 4.83
CA GLN A 215 -13.23 -10.96 5.84
C GLN A 215 -12.46 -12.26 6.03
N GLY A 216 -12.39 -12.73 7.28
CA GLY A 216 -11.83 -14.03 7.62
C GLY A 216 -10.37 -14.17 7.19
N VAL A 217 -9.57 -13.15 7.45
CA VAL A 217 -8.13 -13.22 7.26
C VAL A 217 -7.57 -14.31 8.17
N TYR A 218 -6.72 -15.15 7.59
CA TYR A 218 -6.09 -16.30 8.21
C TYR A 218 -4.64 -16.40 7.74
N GLY A 219 -3.85 -17.24 8.38
CA GLY A 219 -2.40 -17.30 8.19
C GLY A 219 -1.68 -16.46 9.24
N TYR A 220 -0.55 -15.88 8.85
CA TYR A 220 0.37 -15.22 9.80
C TYR A 220 0.93 -13.95 9.17
N GLY A 221 0.12 -13.24 8.40
CA GLY A 221 0.50 -12.02 7.70
C GLY A 221 0.50 -10.80 8.63
N HIS A 222 -0.31 -10.83 9.70
CA HIS A 222 -0.44 -9.74 10.67
C HIS A 222 0.23 -10.08 12.01
N THR A 223 -0.04 -11.26 12.55
CA THR A 223 0.54 -11.73 13.82
C THR A 223 2.07 -11.88 13.76
N PHE A 224 2.64 -12.23 12.61
CA PHE A 224 4.09 -12.32 12.44
C PHE A 224 4.79 -10.96 12.58
N PRO A 225 4.46 -9.92 11.78
CA PRO A 225 5.10 -8.62 11.95
C PRO A 225 4.85 -8.02 13.34
N GLU A 226 3.67 -8.22 13.93
CA GLU A 226 3.40 -7.80 15.32
C GLU A 226 4.35 -8.47 16.34
N ALA A 227 4.67 -9.74 16.18
CA ALA A 227 5.54 -10.47 17.10
C ALA A 227 7.04 -10.25 16.84
N PHE A 228 7.44 -9.96 15.60
CA PHE A 228 8.84 -9.85 15.17
C PHE A 228 9.31 -8.41 14.95
N THR A 229 8.46 -7.43 15.26
CA THR A 229 8.81 -6.01 15.24
C THR A 229 8.35 -5.32 16.53
N SER A 230 8.96 -4.18 16.85
CA SER A 230 8.61 -3.38 18.02
C SER A 230 8.42 -1.92 17.62
N TRP A 231 7.31 -1.32 18.04
CA TRP A 231 7.12 0.12 17.96
C TRP A 231 8.08 0.84 18.89
N ASP A 232 8.61 1.98 18.43
CA ASP A 232 9.35 2.86 19.33
C ASP A 232 8.43 3.46 20.40
N LYS A 233 8.98 3.73 21.60
CA LYS A 233 8.21 4.32 22.70
C LYS A 233 7.48 5.60 22.29
N SER A 234 8.11 6.44 21.46
CA SER A 234 7.53 7.70 20.98
C SER A 234 6.30 7.54 20.09
N VAL A 235 6.13 6.38 19.45
CA VAL A 235 4.99 6.09 18.55
C VAL A 235 4.18 4.88 19.02
N LYS A 236 4.28 4.53 20.31
CA LYS A 236 3.50 3.44 20.90
C LYS A 236 1.99 3.71 20.68
N GLY A 237 1.24 2.64 20.41
CA GLY A 237 -0.19 2.74 20.04
C GLY A 237 -0.43 3.03 18.56
N SER A 238 0.61 3.05 17.72
CA SER A 238 0.47 3.10 16.27
C SER A 238 -0.09 1.80 15.71
N SER A 239 -0.88 1.90 14.65
CA SER A 239 -1.37 0.71 13.92
C SER A 239 -0.64 0.46 12.61
N THR A 240 -0.21 1.51 11.92
CA THR A 240 0.47 1.41 10.62
C THR A 240 1.49 2.54 10.49
N ASN A 241 2.47 2.39 9.60
CA ASN A 241 3.35 3.47 9.17
C ASN A 241 3.20 3.69 7.66
N GLN A 242 2.78 4.89 7.28
CA GLN A 242 2.63 5.31 5.90
C GLN A 242 3.83 6.15 5.49
N ARG A 243 4.36 5.88 4.31
CA ARG A 243 5.49 6.59 3.71
C ARG A 243 5.06 7.23 2.41
N ILE A 244 5.63 8.39 2.11
CA ILE A 244 5.43 9.11 0.85
C ILE A 244 6.80 9.30 0.22
N ILE A 245 6.99 8.65 -0.92
CA ILE A 245 8.19 8.81 -1.73
C ILE A 245 7.87 9.62 -2.98
N ARG A 246 8.82 10.46 -3.39
CA ARG A 246 8.87 11.12 -4.68
C ARG A 246 9.79 10.33 -5.60
N TYR A 247 9.42 10.17 -6.86
CA TYR A 247 10.35 9.69 -7.90
C TYR A 247 9.90 10.13 -9.30
N GLN A 248 10.79 10.00 -10.27
CA GLN A 248 10.50 10.20 -11.69
C GLN A 248 10.27 8.86 -12.38
N PHE A 249 9.28 8.78 -13.27
CA PHE A 249 9.00 7.60 -14.09
C PHE A 249 8.28 8.01 -15.37
N GLY A 250 8.84 7.66 -16.54
CA GLY A 250 8.19 7.88 -17.83
C GLY A 250 7.81 9.34 -18.12
N GLY A 251 8.70 10.28 -17.79
CA GLY A 251 8.44 11.72 -17.95
C GLY A 251 7.58 12.37 -16.87
N PHE A 252 6.98 11.59 -15.96
CA PHE A 252 6.19 12.11 -14.85
C PHE A 252 6.99 12.14 -13.54
N THR A 253 6.70 13.14 -12.71
CA THR A 253 7.10 13.15 -11.30
C THR A 253 5.94 12.66 -10.45
N PHE A 254 6.16 11.58 -9.71
CA PHE A 254 5.18 10.94 -8.84
C PHE A 254 5.40 11.27 -7.37
N LEU A 255 4.30 11.32 -6.62
CA LEU A 255 4.28 11.01 -5.20
C LEU A 255 3.53 9.69 -4.98
N VAL A 256 4.17 8.74 -4.30
CA VAL A 256 3.60 7.43 -4.04
C VAL A 256 3.54 7.16 -2.54
N ARG A 257 2.31 6.98 -2.05
CA ARG A 257 2.04 6.56 -0.68
C ARG A 257 2.00 5.04 -0.55
N PHE A 258 2.60 4.49 0.49
CA PHE A 258 2.48 3.08 0.84
C PHE A 258 2.70 2.83 2.33
N GLU A 259 2.21 1.69 2.81
CA GLU A 259 2.49 1.19 4.14
C GLU A 259 3.82 0.41 4.17
N ALA A 260 4.63 0.66 5.19
CA ALA A 260 5.84 -0.11 5.47
C ALA A 260 5.61 -1.11 6.60
N ASP A 261 6.10 -2.35 6.42
CA ASP A 261 5.97 -3.40 7.43
C ASP A 261 6.98 -3.21 8.59
N GLY A 262 8.09 -2.51 8.34
CA GLY A 262 9.07 -2.17 9.37
C GLY A 262 10.38 -1.64 8.81
N TYR A 263 11.38 -1.53 9.68
CA TYR A 263 12.75 -1.16 9.30
C TYR A 263 13.83 -1.98 10.01
N LEU A 264 14.97 -2.12 9.33
CA LEU A 264 16.17 -2.79 9.84
C LEU A 264 17.01 -1.80 10.66
N GLY A 265 17.14 -2.08 11.96
CA GLY A 265 17.73 -1.14 12.92
C GLY A 265 19.25 -0.98 12.84
N ASP A 266 19.94 -1.90 12.20
CA ASP A 266 21.36 -1.86 11.87
C ASP A 266 21.66 -0.97 10.64
N MET A 267 20.64 -0.71 9.82
CA MET A 267 20.75 0.12 8.61
C MET A 267 20.44 1.61 8.83
N ILE A 268 20.16 2.02 10.06
CA ILE A 268 20.02 3.45 10.39
C ILE A 268 21.39 4.02 10.81
N GLY A 269 21.82 5.10 10.16
CA GLY A 269 23.09 5.75 10.46
C GLY A 269 23.17 6.28 11.90
N PRO A 270 24.39 6.53 12.43
CA PRO A 270 24.61 6.97 13.81
C PRO A 270 23.90 8.30 14.14
N GLU A 271 23.67 9.16 13.14
CA GLU A 271 22.97 10.44 13.29
C GLU A 271 21.50 10.27 13.69
N VAL A 272 20.81 9.30 13.07
CA VAL A 272 19.41 8.96 13.42
C VAL A 272 19.36 8.26 14.78
N GLN A 273 20.38 7.46 15.11
CA GLN A 273 20.52 6.85 16.44
C GLN A 273 20.73 7.90 17.53
N LEU A 274 21.45 8.99 17.24
CA LEU A 274 21.69 10.10 18.16
C LEU A 274 20.44 10.97 18.36
N HIS A 275 19.66 11.23 17.30
CA HIS A 275 18.36 11.92 17.40
C HIS A 275 17.36 11.14 18.26
N LYS A 276 17.40 9.81 18.20
CA LYS A 276 16.63 8.92 19.07
C LYS A 276 16.98 9.08 20.56
N GLN A 277 18.23 9.48 20.88
CA GLN A 277 18.68 9.73 22.25
C GLN A 277 18.42 11.17 22.73
N LYS A 278 18.27 12.14 21.83
CA LYS A 278 18.16 13.57 22.15
C LYS A 278 16.74 14.11 22.29
N MET A 279 15.71 13.36 21.91
CA MET A 279 14.32 13.79 22.12
C MET A 279 13.98 13.76 23.62
N PRO A 280 13.66 14.90 24.26
CA PRO A 280 13.30 14.90 25.68
C PRO A 280 11.96 14.20 25.87
N SER A 281 11.93 13.20 26.76
CA SER A 281 10.71 12.60 27.29
C SER A 281 10.01 13.60 28.21
N ASN A 282 9.43 14.66 27.64
CA ASN A 282 8.53 15.54 28.38
C ASN A 282 7.13 14.91 28.48
N GLN A 283 7.04 13.87 29.31
CA GLN A 283 5.81 13.55 30.02
C GLN A 283 6.18 13.25 31.47
N LYS A 284 6.27 14.32 32.28
CA LYS A 284 6.15 14.20 33.73
C LYS A 284 4.68 13.88 34.04
N GLY A 285 4.44 12.76 34.72
CA GLY A 285 3.22 12.57 35.51
C GLY A 285 2.25 11.48 35.01
N ALA A 286 2.64 10.23 35.14
CA ALA A 286 1.75 9.16 35.58
C ALA A 286 2.64 8.04 36.16
N SER A 287 2.41 7.64 37.41
CA SER A 287 3.29 6.71 38.11
C SER A 287 3.26 5.32 37.49
N ASP A 288 4.42 4.65 37.46
CA ASP A 288 4.67 3.30 36.89
C ASP A 288 3.86 2.15 37.54
N LEU A 289 2.89 2.46 38.42
CA LEU A 289 2.04 1.48 39.11
C LEU A 289 0.60 1.40 38.57
N ASP A 290 0.12 2.38 37.81
CA ASP A 290 -1.23 2.34 37.21
C ASP A 290 -1.28 1.64 35.83
N ILE A 291 -0.12 1.31 35.25
CA ILE A 291 0.00 0.68 33.93
C ILE A 291 -0.09 -0.86 34.01
N LEU A 292 0.02 -1.44 35.22
CA LEU A 292 0.06 -2.89 35.44
C LEU A 292 -1.32 -3.53 35.71
N THR A 293 -2.41 -2.77 35.65
CA THR A 293 -3.78 -3.27 35.87
C THR A 293 -4.64 -3.32 34.61
N GLN A 294 -4.09 -3.07 33.42
CA GLN A 294 -4.80 -3.20 32.13
C GLN A 294 -4.24 -4.30 31.21
N GLU A 295 -3.39 -5.20 31.71
CA GLU A 295 -2.90 -6.34 30.93
C GLU A 295 -3.70 -7.62 31.20
N THR A 296 -4.94 -7.68 30.73
CA THR A 296 -5.60 -8.94 30.32
C THR A 296 -6.71 -8.67 29.33
N GLU A 297 -6.40 -8.16 28.14
CA GLU A 297 -7.29 -8.33 27.00
C GLU A 297 -6.50 -8.88 25.82
N SER A 298 -6.92 -10.06 25.39
CA SER A 298 -6.49 -10.66 24.13
C SER A 298 -6.66 -9.61 23.04
N VAL A 299 -5.59 -9.35 22.25
CA VAL A 299 -5.65 -8.44 21.10
C VAL A 299 -6.58 -9.03 20.06
N THR A 300 -7.86 -8.79 20.29
CA THR A 300 -8.95 -8.90 19.36
C THR A 300 -8.95 -7.55 18.66
N ILE A 301 -8.90 -7.54 17.33
CA ILE A 301 -9.08 -6.30 16.56
C ILE A 301 -10.53 -5.88 16.74
N GLU A 302 -10.82 -5.24 17.87
CA GLU A 302 -12.11 -4.68 18.15
C GLU A 302 -12.30 -3.34 17.44
N LYS A 303 -13.58 -3.13 17.16
CA LYS A 303 -14.17 -2.33 16.11
C LYS A 303 -14.69 -1.07 16.78
N THR A 304 -13.89 -0.02 16.83
CA THR A 304 -14.32 1.20 17.53
C THR A 304 -13.88 2.48 16.84
N MET A 305 -14.78 3.46 16.88
CA MET A 305 -15.05 4.45 15.83
C MET A 305 -14.52 5.84 16.20
N ALA A 306 -14.11 6.62 15.20
CA ALA A 306 -14.18 8.08 15.27
C ALA A 306 -15.53 8.54 14.71
N GLY A 307 -16.20 9.47 15.40
CA GLY A 307 -17.33 10.22 14.86
C GLY A 307 -16.87 11.14 13.74
N ASN A 308 -17.67 11.27 12.68
CA ASN A 308 -17.36 12.02 11.44
C ASN A 308 -17.22 13.55 11.61
N THR A 309 -17.14 14.08 12.83
CA THR A 309 -17.22 15.52 13.12
C THR A 309 -15.89 16.16 13.53
N GLU A 310 -14.93 15.39 14.04
CA GLU A 310 -13.64 15.95 14.51
C GLU A 310 -12.62 16.07 13.37
N PRO A 311 -11.85 17.17 13.28
CA PRO A 311 -10.82 17.33 12.26
C PRO A 311 -9.67 16.32 12.44
N LEU A 312 -8.97 16.02 11.34
CA LEU A 312 -7.75 15.21 11.37
C LEU A 312 -6.71 15.88 12.29
N GLN A 313 -6.34 15.19 13.38
CA GLN A 313 -5.35 15.69 14.33
C GLN A 313 -3.94 15.28 13.90
N LEU A 314 -3.00 16.23 13.98
CA LEU A 314 -1.58 16.00 13.71
C LEU A 314 -0.79 16.22 15.01
N ARG A 315 0.07 15.26 15.36
CA ARG A 315 0.98 15.35 16.51
C ARG A 315 2.40 14.99 16.11
N HIS A 316 3.38 15.68 16.68
CA HIS A 316 4.79 15.39 16.41
C HIS A 316 5.30 14.25 17.30
N ALA A 317 5.71 13.15 16.67
CA ALA A 317 6.34 12.01 17.34
C ALA A 317 7.07 11.10 16.34
N GLY A 318 7.97 10.26 16.84
CA GLY A 318 8.81 9.40 16.02
C GLY A 318 10.02 10.13 15.43
N TYR A 319 10.56 9.57 14.35
CA TYR A 319 11.77 10.06 13.70
C TYR A 319 11.85 9.57 12.25
N ALA A 320 12.52 10.35 11.40
CA ALA A 320 12.69 9.99 10.00
C ALA A 320 13.57 8.74 9.84
N VAL A 321 12.96 7.63 9.43
CA VAL A 321 13.69 6.41 9.06
C VAL A 321 14.07 6.46 7.57
N PRO A 322 15.36 6.31 7.21
CA PRO A 322 15.81 6.29 5.82
C PRO A 322 15.13 5.21 4.99
N GLN A 323 14.84 5.51 3.73
CA GLN A 323 14.21 4.56 2.81
C GLN A 323 15.05 3.28 2.62
N ALA A 324 16.38 3.39 2.69
CA ALA A 324 17.32 2.27 2.58
C ALA A 324 17.16 1.20 3.70
N ALA A 325 16.62 1.57 4.85
CA ALA A 325 16.42 0.67 5.99
C ALA A 325 15.05 -0.01 5.99
N ILE A 326 14.12 0.41 5.13
CA ILE A 326 12.75 -0.11 5.11
C ILE A 326 12.71 -1.51 4.52
N PHE A 327 11.85 -2.36 5.07
CA PHE A 327 11.53 -3.67 4.50
C PHE A 327 10.02 -3.86 4.26
N ASP A 328 9.71 -4.76 3.34
CA ASP A 328 8.40 -5.40 3.17
C ASP A 328 8.55 -6.86 3.64
N LEU A 329 7.45 -7.48 4.05
CA LEU A 329 7.47 -8.79 4.67
C LEU A 329 6.47 -9.75 4.03
N LYS A 330 6.85 -11.03 3.94
CA LYS A 330 5.93 -12.08 3.55
C LYS A 330 6.15 -13.37 4.34
N THR A 331 5.05 -13.93 4.82
CA THR A 331 5.02 -15.26 5.44
C THR A 331 4.54 -16.32 4.46
N ARG A 332 5.06 -17.55 4.63
CA ARG A 332 4.68 -18.69 3.79
C ARG A 332 4.84 -20.02 4.52
N VAL A 333 4.00 -20.99 4.21
CA VAL A 333 4.21 -22.35 4.72
C VAL A 333 5.50 -22.95 4.13
N SER A 334 6.35 -23.57 4.95
CA SER A 334 7.72 -24.01 4.58
C SER A 334 7.79 -24.96 3.39
N ARG A 335 6.72 -25.69 3.11
CA ARG A 335 6.60 -26.60 1.96
C ARG A 335 6.32 -25.89 0.62
N ARG A 336 6.23 -24.56 0.61
CA ARG A 336 5.98 -23.74 -0.58
C ARG A 336 6.97 -22.60 -0.61
N GLU A 337 7.59 -22.41 -1.77
CA GLU A 337 8.49 -21.28 -1.98
C GLU A 337 7.72 -19.98 -2.22
N ILE A 338 8.35 -18.87 -1.84
CA ILE A 338 7.91 -17.54 -2.23
C ILE A 338 8.47 -17.22 -3.61
N GLN A 339 7.59 -17.01 -4.59
CA GLN A 339 8.00 -16.58 -5.91
C GLN A 339 8.34 -15.09 -5.89
N MET A 340 9.63 -14.76 -6.06
CA MET A 340 10.08 -13.37 -6.03
C MET A 340 9.44 -12.54 -7.15
N SER A 341 9.28 -13.09 -8.35
CA SER A 341 8.63 -12.43 -9.49
C SER A 341 7.23 -11.89 -9.18
N GLU A 342 6.46 -12.55 -8.31
CA GLU A 342 5.13 -12.09 -7.89
C GLU A 342 5.18 -10.88 -6.94
N ASN A 343 6.31 -10.65 -6.25
CA ASN A 343 6.47 -9.61 -5.25
C ASN A 343 7.30 -8.42 -5.76
N LEU A 344 8.16 -8.62 -6.76
CA LEU A 344 8.99 -7.56 -7.34
C LEU A 344 8.20 -6.36 -7.87
N PRO A 345 7.03 -6.48 -8.54
CA PRO A 345 6.25 -5.30 -8.95
C PRO A 345 5.79 -4.45 -7.75
N ARG A 346 5.42 -5.09 -6.64
CA ARG A 346 5.02 -4.42 -5.38
C ARG A 346 6.20 -3.69 -4.75
N LEU A 347 7.36 -4.34 -4.71
CA LEU A 347 8.59 -3.75 -4.16
C LEU A 347 9.12 -2.61 -5.03
N TRP A 348 9.04 -2.76 -6.35
CA TRP A 348 9.38 -1.74 -7.34
C TRP A 348 8.55 -0.46 -7.16
N ALA A 349 7.22 -0.56 -7.12
CA ALA A 349 6.35 0.61 -6.96
C ALA A 349 6.63 1.41 -5.67
N ARG A 350 7.16 0.74 -4.64
CA ARG A 350 7.44 1.29 -3.31
C ARG A 350 8.91 1.61 -3.09
N GLN A 351 9.78 1.23 -4.03
CA GLN A 351 11.23 1.35 -3.91
C GLN A 351 11.75 0.83 -2.55
N ILE A 352 11.28 -0.36 -2.14
CA ILE A 352 11.70 -1.00 -0.89
C ILE A 352 12.87 -1.95 -1.19
N PRO A 353 14.07 -1.70 -0.63
CA PRO A 353 15.27 -2.46 -1.00
C PRO A 353 15.46 -3.74 -0.19
N ASN A 354 14.68 -3.97 0.88
CA ASN A 354 14.80 -5.13 1.75
C ASN A 354 13.50 -5.93 1.81
N PHE A 355 13.61 -7.25 1.80
CA PHE A 355 12.45 -8.15 1.84
C PHE A 355 12.66 -9.25 2.89
N VAL A 356 11.81 -9.27 3.91
CA VAL A 356 11.81 -10.28 4.95
C VAL A 356 10.90 -11.43 4.53
N VAL A 357 11.46 -12.62 4.45
CA VAL A 357 10.74 -13.85 4.12
C VAL A 357 10.77 -14.77 5.32
N ALA A 358 9.61 -15.12 5.86
CA ALA A 358 9.51 -16.01 7.01
C ALA A 358 8.70 -17.27 6.67
N TYR A 359 9.36 -18.43 6.76
CA TYR A 359 8.69 -19.71 6.54
C TYR A 359 8.22 -20.35 7.84
N HIS A 360 7.02 -20.96 7.82
CA HIS A 360 6.44 -21.62 8.98
C HIS A 360 5.88 -23.03 8.70
N ASP A 361 5.84 -23.89 9.72
CA ASP A 361 5.01 -25.09 9.75
C ASP A 361 3.86 -24.87 10.72
N ARG A 362 2.62 -24.69 10.22
CA ARG A 362 1.41 -24.50 11.04
C ARG A 362 1.58 -23.43 12.14
N GLY A 363 2.16 -22.28 11.81
CA GLY A 363 2.41 -21.17 12.74
C GLY A 363 3.67 -21.28 13.58
N VAL A 364 4.41 -22.39 13.49
CA VAL A 364 5.76 -22.51 14.04
C VAL A 364 6.74 -21.78 13.13
N PHE A 365 7.31 -20.69 13.61
CA PHE A 365 8.43 -20.00 12.99
C PHE A 365 9.74 -20.39 13.67
N ASN A 366 10.76 -20.68 12.86
CA ASN A 366 12.12 -20.88 13.34
C ASN A 366 12.99 -19.77 12.78
N SER A 367 13.83 -19.17 13.63
CA SER A 367 14.82 -18.16 13.23
C SER A 367 15.66 -18.58 12.03
N SER A 368 16.02 -19.87 11.91
CA SER A 368 16.79 -20.41 10.77
C SER A 368 16.04 -20.39 9.43
N HIS A 369 14.72 -20.18 9.45
CA HIS A 369 13.85 -20.13 8.28
C HIS A 369 13.33 -18.72 7.97
N ILE A 370 13.88 -17.71 8.64
CA ILE A 370 13.62 -16.29 8.37
C ILE A 370 14.81 -15.73 7.60
N GLN A 371 14.55 -15.11 6.46
CA GLN A 371 15.56 -14.57 5.55
C GLN A 371 15.31 -13.09 5.33
N ILE A 372 16.31 -12.26 5.63
CA ILE A 372 16.34 -10.86 5.22
C ILE A 372 17.09 -10.79 3.90
N LYS A 373 16.41 -10.40 2.82
CA LYS A 373 16.99 -10.33 1.48
C LYS A 373 17.16 -8.88 1.06
N ALA A 374 18.38 -8.50 0.69
CA ALA A 374 18.59 -7.27 -0.08
C ALA A 374 18.15 -7.53 -1.53
N VAL A 375 17.12 -6.81 -1.99
CA VAL A 375 16.42 -7.08 -3.25
C VAL A 375 16.48 -5.94 -4.25
N LYS A 376 17.24 -4.87 -3.96
CA LYS A 376 17.37 -3.72 -4.89
C LYS A 376 17.81 -4.15 -6.29
N GLN A 377 18.84 -5.01 -6.38
CA GLN A 377 19.31 -5.52 -7.65
C GLN A 377 18.24 -6.37 -8.36
N ASN A 378 17.46 -7.17 -7.63
CA ASN A 378 16.36 -7.93 -8.22
C ASN A 378 15.26 -7.00 -8.80
N ILE A 379 14.99 -5.87 -8.14
CA ILE A 379 14.04 -4.86 -8.60
C ILE A 379 14.53 -4.22 -9.90
N ASP A 380 15.82 -3.85 -9.97
CA ASP A 380 16.41 -3.19 -11.14
C ASP A 380 16.39 -4.09 -12.37
N VAL A 381 16.64 -5.38 -12.15
CA VAL A 381 16.58 -6.42 -13.20
C VAL A 381 15.15 -6.66 -13.65
N TRP A 382 14.22 -6.75 -12.71
CA TRP A 382 12.81 -6.89 -13.03
C TRP A 382 12.32 -5.69 -13.85
N GLU A 383 12.72 -4.47 -13.49
CA GLU A 383 12.38 -3.26 -14.24
C GLU A 383 12.93 -3.33 -15.67
N MET A 384 14.15 -3.82 -15.85
CA MET A 384 14.75 -4.05 -17.16
C MET A 384 14.00 -5.09 -18.00
N GLU A 385 13.68 -6.24 -17.41
CA GLU A 385 12.97 -7.33 -18.08
C GLU A 385 11.50 -6.98 -18.40
N ASN A 386 10.91 -6.00 -17.71
CA ASN A 386 9.52 -5.57 -17.92
C ASN A 386 9.40 -4.23 -18.67
N GLU A 387 10.48 -3.75 -19.29
CA GLU A 387 10.52 -2.45 -19.97
C GLU A 387 9.36 -2.23 -20.94
N THR A 388 9.01 -3.22 -21.77
CA THR A 388 7.88 -3.11 -22.70
C THR A 388 6.55 -2.89 -21.99
N VAL A 389 6.30 -3.60 -20.89
CA VAL A 389 5.08 -3.41 -20.09
C VAL A 389 5.09 -2.06 -19.39
N LEU A 390 6.26 -1.62 -18.92
CA LEU A 390 6.42 -0.31 -18.30
C LEU A 390 6.21 0.83 -19.30
N GLN A 391 6.62 0.68 -20.57
CA GLN A 391 6.27 1.65 -21.63
C GLN A 391 4.76 1.77 -21.82
N ARG A 392 4.04 0.62 -21.84
CA ARG A 392 2.58 0.63 -21.90
C ARG A 392 1.98 1.33 -20.68
N LEU A 393 2.55 1.11 -19.49
CA LEU A 393 2.12 1.78 -18.27
C LEU A 393 2.30 3.31 -18.36
N VAL A 394 3.39 3.79 -18.97
CA VAL A 394 3.58 5.23 -19.22
C VAL A 394 2.46 5.78 -20.11
N LYS A 395 2.15 5.10 -21.23
CA LYS A 395 1.05 5.49 -22.14
C LYS A 395 -0.32 5.49 -21.46
N VAL A 396 -0.55 4.57 -20.54
CA VAL A 396 -1.77 4.55 -19.69
C VAL A 396 -1.82 5.80 -18.82
N PHE A 397 -0.72 6.21 -18.19
CA PHE A 397 -0.67 7.46 -17.42
C PHE A 397 -0.87 8.70 -18.28
N GLU A 398 -0.23 8.77 -19.46
CA GLU A 398 -0.43 9.86 -20.42
C GLU A 398 -1.92 9.98 -20.82
N SER A 399 -2.55 8.87 -21.17
CA SER A 399 -3.96 8.82 -21.56
C SER A 399 -4.90 9.22 -20.42
N LEU A 400 -4.61 8.75 -19.19
CA LEU A 400 -5.37 9.11 -17.99
C LEU A 400 -5.25 10.60 -17.67
N VAL A 401 -4.02 11.12 -17.61
CA VAL A 401 -3.76 12.53 -17.29
C VAL A 401 -4.40 13.42 -18.34
N LYS A 402 -4.24 13.10 -19.63
CA LYS A 402 -4.88 13.82 -20.74
C LYS A 402 -6.40 13.80 -20.59
N GLY A 403 -7.01 12.62 -20.41
CA GLY A 403 -8.46 12.49 -20.28
C GLY A 403 -9.05 13.26 -19.10
N VAL A 404 -8.35 13.29 -17.96
CA VAL A 404 -8.76 14.07 -16.78
C VAL A 404 -8.63 15.58 -17.05
N LYS A 405 -7.50 16.03 -17.62
CA LYS A 405 -7.24 17.45 -17.90
C LYS A 405 -8.18 18.03 -18.96
N GLU A 406 -8.51 17.26 -20.00
CA GLU A 406 -9.39 17.69 -21.09
C GLU A 406 -10.88 17.64 -20.70
N SER A 407 -11.25 16.81 -19.73
CA SER A 407 -12.62 16.73 -19.22
C SER A 407 -13.08 18.06 -18.61
N LYS A 408 -14.36 18.40 -18.79
CA LYS A 408 -14.97 19.55 -18.10
C LYS A 408 -15.19 19.26 -16.61
N ALA A 409 -15.43 18.01 -16.23
CA ALA A 409 -15.72 17.62 -14.86
C ALA A 409 -14.48 17.68 -13.94
N LYS A 410 -13.27 17.52 -14.51
CA LYS A 410 -11.95 17.51 -13.84
C LYS A 410 -11.72 16.41 -12.80
N ASN A 411 -12.78 15.91 -12.16
CA ASN A 411 -12.75 14.85 -11.17
C ASN A 411 -13.60 13.67 -11.67
N LEU A 412 -12.96 12.54 -11.92
CA LEU A 412 -13.54 11.39 -12.60
C LEU A 412 -13.37 10.12 -11.78
N LEU A 413 -14.30 9.18 -11.92
CA LEU A 413 -14.13 7.81 -11.48
C LEU A 413 -13.44 7.03 -12.61
N VAL A 414 -12.27 6.48 -12.31
CA VAL A 414 -11.61 5.49 -13.14
C VAL A 414 -12.13 4.10 -12.75
N HIS A 415 -12.66 3.36 -13.71
CA HIS A 415 -13.25 2.05 -13.51
C HIS A 415 -12.69 1.06 -14.54
N ARG A 416 -12.37 -0.15 -14.08
CA ARG A 416 -12.03 -1.28 -14.95
C ARG A 416 -12.77 -2.51 -14.48
N ALA A 417 -13.55 -3.10 -15.38
CA ALA A 417 -14.14 -4.42 -15.23
C ALA A 417 -13.24 -5.47 -15.89
N LYS A 418 -12.58 -6.31 -15.10
CA LYS A 418 -11.75 -7.47 -15.47
C LYS A 418 -10.82 -7.25 -16.67
N ASP A 419 -11.24 -7.74 -17.83
CA ASP A 419 -10.57 -7.74 -19.12
C ASP A 419 -11.00 -6.58 -20.03
N GLY A 420 -11.95 -5.77 -19.58
CA GLY A 420 -12.38 -4.54 -20.23
C GLY A 420 -11.34 -3.43 -20.22
N MET A 421 -11.70 -2.36 -20.94
CA MET A 421 -10.95 -1.11 -21.02
C MET A 421 -10.93 -0.38 -19.68
N LEU A 422 -10.01 0.57 -19.56
CA LEU A 422 -9.98 1.49 -18.44
C LEU A 422 -10.87 2.69 -18.75
N GLU A 423 -12.01 2.78 -18.08
CA GLU A 423 -13.05 3.78 -18.36
C GLU A 423 -12.98 4.95 -17.38
N LEU A 424 -13.22 6.16 -17.87
CA LEU A 424 -13.27 7.39 -17.08
C LEU A 424 -14.70 7.93 -17.07
N TRP A 425 -15.30 8.04 -15.89
CA TRP A 425 -16.70 8.41 -15.70
C TRP A 425 -16.84 9.69 -14.89
N ASP A 426 -17.73 10.60 -15.30
CA ASP A 426 -18.24 11.68 -14.42
C ASP A 426 -19.42 11.12 -13.64
N THR A 427 -19.25 10.99 -12.32
CA THR A 427 -20.26 10.45 -11.42
C THR A 427 -20.51 11.41 -10.26
N LYS A 428 -21.63 11.24 -9.54
CA LYS A 428 -21.88 12.04 -8.33
C LYS A 428 -20.78 11.86 -7.28
N GLU A 429 -20.29 10.63 -7.11
CA GLU A 429 -19.23 10.29 -6.16
C GLU A 429 -17.87 10.89 -6.55
N SER A 430 -17.56 10.97 -7.85
CA SER A 430 -16.27 11.50 -8.30
C SER A 430 -16.12 13.00 -8.08
N ARG A 431 -17.19 13.73 -7.72
CA ARG A 431 -17.13 15.18 -7.48
C ARG A 431 -16.56 15.55 -6.12
N GLN A 432 -16.48 14.59 -5.19
CA GLN A 432 -15.87 14.83 -3.88
C GLN A 432 -14.37 15.08 -4.03
N SER A 433 -13.88 16.22 -3.56
CA SER A 433 -12.45 16.57 -3.67
C SER A 433 -11.54 15.56 -2.96
N ALA A 434 -10.32 15.37 -3.49
CA ALA A 434 -9.28 14.56 -2.84
C ALA A 434 -8.75 15.17 -1.53
N LEU A 435 -8.84 16.49 -1.37
CA LEU A 435 -8.26 17.26 -0.28
C LEU A 435 -9.23 18.37 0.21
N PRO A 436 -9.11 18.82 1.47
CA PRO A 436 -9.76 20.04 1.94
C PRO A 436 -9.37 21.27 1.10
N VAL A 437 -10.24 22.28 1.07
CA VAL A 437 -10.06 23.50 0.26
C VAL A 437 -8.76 24.22 0.61
N ALA A 438 -8.49 24.46 1.89
CA ALA A 438 -7.27 25.09 2.37
C ALA A 438 -6.00 24.34 1.89
N LEU A 439 -6.00 23.01 2.01
CA LEU A 439 -4.86 22.20 1.61
C LEU A 439 -4.68 22.16 0.08
N MET A 440 -5.76 22.25 -0.70
CA MET A 440 -5.67 22.44 -2.15
C MET A 440 -5.10 23.82 -2.52
N ALA A 441 -5.47 24.88 -1.80
CA ALA A 441 -4.94 26.21 -2.02
C ALA A 441 -3.43 26.24 -1.77
N LYS A 442 -3.00 25.70 -0.62
CA LYS A 442 -1.59 25.51 -0.29
C LYS A 442 -0.86 24.66 -1.34
N TRP A 443 -1.47 23.56 -1.80
CA TRP A 443 -0.91 22.72 -2.87
C TRP A 443 -0.64 23.48 -4.18
N LYS A 444 -1.52 24.42 -4.52
CA LYS A 444 -1.38 25.26 -5.73
C LYS A 444 -0.37 26.41 -5.55
N GLY A 445 0.16 26.60 -4.34
CA GLY A 445 1.08 27.68 -4.01
C GLY A 445 0.39 29.01 -3.71
N TYR A 446 -0.89 28.98 -3.32
CA TYR A 446 -1.53 30.15 -2.71
C TYR A 446 -1.22 30.16 -1.22
N GLU A 447 -0.67 31.27 -0.71
CA GLU A 447 -0.57 31.49 0.73
C GLU A 447 -1.98 31.66 1.32
N GLU A 448 -2.22 31.10 2.50
CA GLU A 448 -3.45 31.39 3.25
C GLU A 448 -3.39 32.87 3.65
N GLU A 449 -4.12 33.74 2.94
CA GLU A 449 -4.69 34.90 3.61
C GLU A 449 -5.66 34.34 4.66
N VAL A 450 -5.24 34.37 5.91
CA VAL A 450 -6.06 34.01 7.06
C VAL A 450 -7.17 35.06 7.15
N ASP A 451 -8.27 34.83 6.46
CA ASP A 451 -9.52 35.49 6.79
C ASP A 451 -10.29 34.58 7.75
N SER A 452 -10.17 34.92 9.03
CA SER A 452 -11.02 34.39 10.09
C SER A 452 -12.44 34.91 9.87
N GLY A 453 -13.16 34.27 8.95
CA GLY A 453 -14.60 34.45 8.74
C GLY A 453 -15.33 33.18 9.14
N ASP A 454 -16.08 33.24 10.24
CA ASP A 454 -17.11 32.26 10.61
C ASP A 454 -17.94 31.88 9.39
N ASP A 455 -18.00 30.59 9.07
CA ASP A 455 -19.03 30.05 8.17
C ASP A 455 -19.92 29.08 8.97
N ASN A 456 -20.74 29.69 9.83
CA ASN A 456 -22.02 29.11 10.25
C ASN A 456 -22.96 29.17 9.04
N GLY A 457 -22.89 28.14 8.20
CA GLY A 457 -23.87 27.86 7.15
C GLY A 457 -24.70 26.65 7.54
N ASP A 458 -25.67 26.84 8.43
CA ASP A 458 -26.83 25.97 8.55
C ASP A 458 -27.54 25.89 7.19
N ASP A 459 -27.66 24.69 6.62
CA ASP A 459 -28.72 24.40 5.67
C ASP A 459 -29.26 22.99 5.93
N ASP A 460 -30.19 22.95 6.88
CA ASP A 460 -31.10 21.86 7.15
C ASP A 460 -32.03 21.66 5.93
N GLY A 461 -31.88 20.50 5.28
CA GLY A 461 -32.70 20.16 4.11
C GLY A 461 -32.90 18.66 3.88
N TYR A 462 -32.95 17.85 4.93
CA TYR A 462 -33.41 16.46 4.81
C TYR A 462 -34.95 16.43 4.75
N LEU A 463 -35.51 16.37 3.54
CA LEU A 463 -36.86 15.84 3.34
C LEU A 463 -36.76 14.37 2.93
N LEU A 464 -37.24 13.53 3.85
CA LEU A 464 -37.66 12.15 3.63
C LEU A 464 -38.58 12.06 2.40
N PHE A 465 -38.21 11.24 1.41
CA PHE A 465 -38.98 10.11 0.86
C PHE A 465 -38.14 9.35 -0.17
#